data_AF-A0A7S1M8V5-F1
#
_entry.id   AF-A0A7S1M8V5-F1
#
_cell.length_a   1.000
_cell.length_b   1.000
_cell.length_c   1.000
_cell.angle_alpha   90.00
_cell.angle_beta   90.00
_cell.angle_gamma   90.00
#
_symmetry.space_group_name_H-M   'P 1'
#
loop_
_entity.id
_entity.type
_entity.pdbx_description
1 polymer ?
#
loop_
_entity_poly.entity_id
_entity_poly.type
_entity_poly.pdbx_seq_one_letter_code
_entity_poly.pdbx_strand_id
1 'polypeptide(L)'
;HDLFTRTFNPALLQRESSANSGRRMQASELLEAVAKKLHNPRLSALAYKVRLDAFERVKKAIDDMVAQLLKEKDDEVKHKDFCVDEFNKNQLQTEKKERQQQDLTSLIADLELTIKTLSDEIDALKKEIAEMQVQMKRAGEDREKENKEFQPTVAD
;
A
#
# COMPACT_ATOMS: atom_id res chain seq x y z
N HIS A 1 10.78 -52.75 66.10
CA HIS A 1 10.89 -51.29 66.08
C HIS A 1 11.99 -50.74 65.15
N ASP A 2 12.86 -51.60 64.56
CA ASP A 2 14.04 -51.20 63.77
C ASP A 2 13.85 -51.17 62.23
N LEU A 3 12.66 -51.50 61.74
CA LEU A 3 12.37 -51.59 60.30
C LEU A 3 11.96 -50.23 59.68
N PHE A 4 11.54 -49.26 60.50
CA PHE A 4 11.16 -47.92 60.03
C PHE A 4 12.37 -46.98 59.83
N THR A 5 13.49 -47.24 60.50
CA THR A 5 14.72 -46.42 60.42
C THR A 5 15.58 -46.71 59.19
N ARG A 6 15.44 -47.91 58.58
CA ARG A 6 16.22 -48.33 57.40
C ARG A 6 15.59 -47.96 56.05
N THR A 7 14.28 -47.76 56.00
CA THR A 7 13.53 -47.41 54.77
C THR A 7 13.14 -45.94 54.71
N PHE A 8 12.87 -45.30 55.86
CA PHE A 8 12.71 -43.86 55.98
C PHE A 8 13.96 -43.28 56.63
N ASN A 9 14.96 -42.95 55.80
CA ASN A 9 16.09 -42.14 56.26
C ASN A 9 15.69 -40.65 56.13
N PRO A 10 15.35 -39.94 57.23
CA PRO A 10 14.95 -38.53 57.17
C PRO A 10 16.05 -37.63 56.57
N ALA A 11 17.31 -38.06 56.59
CA ALA A 11 18.39 -37.35 55.92
C ALA A 11 18.24 -37.34 54.38
N LEU A 12 17.63 -38.37 53.77
CA LEU A 12 17.37 -38.41 52.33
C LEU A 12 16.21 -37.46 51.94
N LEU A 13 15.13 -37.43 52.73
CA LEU A 13 14.02 -36.47 52.56
C LEU A 13 14.47 -35.01 52.77
N GLN A 14 15.38 -34.78 53.71
CA GLN A 14 15.98 -33.46 53.95
C GLN A 14 16.92 -33.03 52.81
N ARG A 15 17.58 -33.99 52.14
CA ARG A 15 18.43 -33.75 50.97
C ARG A 15 17.63 -33.47 49.69
N GLU A 16 16.52 -34.16 49.46
CA GLU A 16 15.64 -33.89 48.32
C GLU A 16 14.92 -32.54 48.44
N SER A 17 14.40 -32.21 49.63
CA SER A 17 13.74 -30.92 49.88
C SER A 17 14.70 -29.73 49.74
N SER A 18 15.94 -29.85 50.25
CA SER A 18 16.98 -28.83 50.07
C SER A 18 17.46 -28.71 48.61
N ALA A 19 17.61 -29.83 47.89
CA ALA A 19 17.97 -29.81 46.46
C ALA A 19 16.88 -29.17 45.58
N ASN A 20 15.60 -29.44 45.86
CA ASN A 20 14.48 -28.80 45.17
C ASN A 20 14.38 -27.30 45.52
N SER A 21 14.69 -26.91 46.75
CA SER A 21 14.77 -25.49 47.15
C SER A 21 15.86 -24.74 46.37
N GLY A 22 17.06 -25.32 46.26
CA GLY A 22 18.18 -24.71 45.51
C GLY A 22 17.88 -24.51 44.02
N ARG A 23 17.31 -25.52 43.35
CA ARG A 23 16.93 -25.43 41.92
C ARG A 23 15.85 -24.38 41.66
N ARG A 24 14.89 -24.21 42.58
CA ARG A 24 13.84 -23.18 42.49
C ARG A 24 14.40 -21.77 42.64
N MET A 25 15.34 -21.56 43.58
CA MET A 25 16.03 -20.27 43.71
C MET A 25 16.75 -19.90 42.42
N GLN A 26 17.54 -20.82 41.84
CA GLN A 26 18.23 -20.61 40.58
C GLN A 26 17.27 -20.28 39.42
N ALA A 27 16.15 -20.99 39.30
CA ALA A 27 15.13 -20.69 38.29
C ALA A 27 14.48 -19.31 38.49
N SER A 28 14.23 -18.89 39.75
CA SER A 28 13.70 -17.57 40.06
C SER A 28 14.67 -16.44 39.71
N GLU A 29 15.96 -16.62 40.00
CA GLU A 29 17.01 -15.65 39.68
C GLU A 29 17.19 -15.49 38.17
N LEU A 30 17.17 -16.60 37.43
CA LEU A 30 17.24 -16.57 35.97
C LEU A 30 16.04 -15.85 35.36
N LEU A 31 14.81 -16.18 35.79
CA LEU A 31 13.60 -15.52 35.30
C LEU A 31 13.59 -14.03 35.64
N GLU A 32 14.09 -13.64 36.81
CA GLU A 32 14.21 -12.24 37.21
C GLU A 32 15.25 -11.49 36.36
N ALA A 33 16.40 -12.10 36.08
CA ALA A 33 17.43 -11.54 35.21
C ALA A 33 16.91 -11.36 33.77
N VAL A 34 16.21 -12.36 33.23
CA VAL A 34 15.61 -12.31 31.90
C VAL A 34 14.47 -11.30 31.84
N ALA A 35 13.64 -11.21 32.88
CA ALA A 35 12.55 -10.23 32.96
C ALA A 35 13.08 -8.79 32.96
N LYS A 36 14.19 -8.53 33.67
CA LYS A 36 14.88 -7.23 33.65
C LYS A 36 15.46 -6.92 32.27
N LYS A 37 16.06 -7.90 31.61
CA LYS A 37 16.65 -7.74 30.27
C LYS A 37 15.60 -7.49 29.18
N LEU A 38 14.47 -8.19 29.23
CA LEU A 38 13.39 -8.09 28.25
C LEU A 38 12.30 -7.08 28.64
N HIS A 39 12.45 -6.40 29.78
CA HIS A 39 11.46 -5.51 30.38
C HIS A 39 10.04 -6.12 30.43
N ASN A 40 9.94 -7.43 30.67
CA ASN A 40 8.67 -8.15 30.63
C ASN A 40 8.10 -8.33 32.05
N PRO A 41 7.07 -7.57 32.44
CA PRO A 41 6.50 -7.62 33.79
C PRO A 41 5.85 -8.97 34.12
N ARG A 42 5.42 -9.75 33.10
CA ARG A 42 4.83 -11.08 33.31
C ARG A 42 5.90 -12.08 33.75
N LEU A 43 7.11 -12.01 33.18
CA LEU A 43 8.25 -12.85 33.58
C LEU A 43 8.73 -12.52 35.02
N SER A 44 8.68 -11.24 35.42
CA SER A 44 8.95 -10.84 36.81
C SER A 44 7.95 -11.49 37.78
N ALA A 45 6.65 -11.46 37.45
CA ALA A 45 5.62 -12.10 38.27
C ALA A 45 5.79 -13.63 38.36
N LEU A 46 6.27 -14.26 37.28
CA LEU A 46 6.62 -15.68 37.23
C LEU A 46 7.80 -16.02 38.16
N ALA A 47 8.85 -15.18 38.21
CA ALA A 47 9.99 -15.37 39.10
C ALA A 47 9.57 -15.41 40.59
N TYR A 48 8.63 -14.54 41.00
CA TYR A 48 8.07 -14.57 42.36
C TYR A 48 7.23 -15.83 42.62
N LYS A 49 6.44 -16.30 41.64
CA LYS A 49 5.62 -17.51 41.78
C LYS A 49 6.44 -18.80 41.88
N VAL A 50 7.62 -18.86 41.25
CA VAL A 50 8.57 -19.99 41.39
C VAL A 50 9.04 -20.16 42.84
N ARG A 51 9.26 -19.04 43.56
CA ARG A 51 9.69 -19.06 44.96
C ARG A 51 8.61 -19.60 45.92
N LEU A 52 7.32 -19.53 45.52
CA LEU A 52 6.16 -19.96 46.31
C LEU A 52 5.72 -21.41 46.04
N ASP A 53 6.59 -22.24 45.44
CA ASP A 53 6.35 -23.66 45.14
C ASP A 53 5.24 -24.00 44.12
N ALA A 54 4.89 -23.03 43.26
CA ALA A 54 3.89 -23.23 42.20
C ALA A 54 4.53 -23.55 40.83
N PHE A 55 5.54 -24.42 40.78
CA PHE A 55 6.39 -24.58 39.59
C PHE A 55 5.64 -25.12 38.37
N GLU A 56 4.62 -25.95 38.56
CA GLU A 56 3.76 -26.43 37.46
C GLU A 56 2.98 -25.29 36.78
N ARG A 57 2.47 -24.34 37.56
CA ARG A 57 1.79 -23.15 37.03
C ARG A 57 2.76 -22.23 36.29
N VAL A 58 4.02 -22.20 36.72
CA VAL A 58 5.08 -21.42 36.07
C VAL A 58 5.41 -22.01 34.70
N LYS A 59 5.59 -23.33 34.59
CA LYS A 59 5.80 -24.01 33.30
C LYS A 59 4.65 -23.70 32.34
N LYS A 60 3.41 -23.92 32.79
CA LYS A 60 2.22 -23.65 31.97
C LYS A 60 2.17 -22.20 31.48
N ALA A 61 2.45 -21.23 32.34
CA ALA A 61 2.45 -19.82 31.95
C ALA A 61 3.61 -19.43 31.01
N ILE A 62 4.74 -20.15 31.03
CA ILE A 62 5.81 -19.99 30.03
C ILE A 62 5.38 -20.63 28.71
N ASP A 63 4.82 -21.83 28.72
CA ASP A 63 4.32 -22.51 27.52
C ASP A 63 3.21 -21.71 26.83
N ASP A 64 2.27 -21.15 27.60
CA ASP A 64 1.23 -20.26 27.11
C ASP A 64 1.83 -18.99 26.48
N MET A 65 2.90 -18.44 27.05
CA MET A 65 3.60 -17.27 26.51
C MET A 65 4.32 -17.59 25.20
N VAL A 66 4.97 -18.75 25.11
CA VAL A 66 5.62 -19.21 23.87
C VAL A 66 4.57 -19.44 22.78
N ALA A 67 3.44 -20.07 23.10
CA ALA A 67 2.34 -20.28 22.17
C ALA A 67 1.74 -18.95 21.67
N GLN A 68 1.56 -17.97 22.56
CA GLN A 68 1.12 -16.63 22.19
C GLN A 68 2.10 -15.95 21.25
N LEU A 69 3.40 -15.96 21.57
CA LEU A 69 4.43 -15.35 20.74
C LEU A 69 4.54 -15.98 19.36
N LEU A 70 4.40 -17.31 19.26
CA LEU A 70 4.39 -17.99 17.96
C LEU A 70 3.19 -17.58 17.12
N LYS A 71 2.01 -17.46 17.74
CA LYS A 71 0.80 -17.00 17.05
C LYS A 71 0.92 -15.54 16.60
N GLU A 72 1.40 -14.65 17.47
CA GLU A 72 1.66 -13.24 17.14
C GLU A 72 2.63 -13.14 15.97
N LYS A 73 3.68 -13.95 15.95
CA LYS A 73 4.63 -14.02 14.83
C LYS A 73 3.96 -14.40 13.51
N ASP A 74 3.12 -15.42 13.51
CA ASP A 74 2.41 -15.85 12.30
C ASP A 74 1.44 -14.77 11.80
N ASP A 75 0.76 -14.08 12.71
CA ASP A 75 -0.17 -12.99 12.38
C ASP A 75 0.59 -11.74 11.88
N GLU A 76 1.74 -11.40 12.46
CA GLU A 76 2.63 -10.33 11.98
C GLU A 76 3.18 -10.62 10.58
N VAL A 77 3.59 -11.86 10.31
CA VAL A 77 4.06 -12.27 8.97
C VAL A 77 2.95 -12.10 7.94
N LYS A 78 1.75 -12.60 8.23
CA LYS A 78 0.59 -12.44 7.33
C LYS A 78 0.25 -10.97 7.11
N HIS A 79 0.27 -10.16 8.17
CA HIS A 79 -0.01 -8.74 8.08
C HIS A 79 1.04 -8.01 7.23
N LYS A 80 2.32 -8.33 7.44
CA LYS A 80 3.42 -7.79 6.63
C LYS A 80 3.24 -8.16 5.15
N ASP A 81 2.98 -9.42 4.85
CA ASP A 81 2.80 -9.89 3.47
C ASP A 81 1.60 -9.21 2.80
N PHE A 82 0.49 -9.05 3.53
CA PHE A 82 -0.67 -8.28 3.09
C PHE A 82 -0.31 -6.82 2.79
N CYS A 83 0.39 -6.14 3.70
CA CYS A 83 0.81 -4.76 3.50
C CYS A 83 1.71 -4.62 2.27
N VAL A 84 2.70 -5.51 2.11
CA VAL A 84 3.61 -5.49 0.96
C VAL A 84 2.86 -5.68 -0.35
N ASP A 85 1.95 -6.66 -0.43
CA ASP A 85 1.15 -6.92 -1.61
C ASP A 85 0.23 -5.74 -1.97
N GLU A 86 -0.49 -5.19 -0.98
CA GLU A 86 -1.35 -4.03 -1.20
C GLU A 86 -0.58 -2.76 -1.56
N PHE A 87 0.60 -2.53 -0.97
CA PHE A 87 1.47 -1.42 -1.39
C PHE A 87 1.92 -1.57 -2.85
N ASN A 88 2.37 -2.75 -3.25
CA ASN A 88 2.80 -3.01 -4.62
C ASN A 88 1.63 -2.82 -5.62
N LYS A 89 0.45 -3.36 -5.30
CA LYS A 89 -0.76 -3.17 -6.12
C LYS A 89 -1.15 -1.70 -6.23
N ASN A 90 -1.17 -0.98 -5.13
CA ASN A 90 -1.54 0.43 -5.11
C ASN A 90 -0.54 1.27 -5.91
N GLN A 91 0.76 1.01 -5.75
CA GLN A 91 1.80 1.69 -6.52
C GLN A 91 1.63 1.45 -8.02
N LEU A 92 1.48 0.20 -8.46
CA LEU A 92 1.25 -0.13 -9.87
C LEU A 92 -0.01 0.52 -10.43
N GLN A 93 -1.10 0.54 -9.66
CA GLN A 93 -2.34 1.21 -10.07
C GLN A 93 -2.16 2.73 -10.18
N THR A 94 -1.44 3.34 -9.25
CA THR A 94 -1.14 4.77 -9.24
C THR A 94 -0.32 5.14 -10.47
N GLU A 95 0.80 4.45 -10.71
CA GLU A 95 1.66 4.70 -11.87
C GLU A 95 0.92 4.49 -13.21
N LYS A 96 0.00 3.52 -13.27
CA LYS A 96 -0.81 3.31 -14.47
C LYS A 96 -1.78 4.47 -14.68
N LYS A 97 -2.45 4.93 -13.62
CA LYS A 97 -3.39 6.06 -13.70
C LYS A 97 -2.69 7.38 -14.01
N GLU A 98 -1.51 7.61 -13.45
CA GLU A 98 -0.68 8.79 -13.75
C GLU A 98 -0.25 8.81 -15.23
N ARG A 99 0.20 7.67 -15.76
CA ARG A 99 0.49 7.55 -17.20
C ARG A 99 -0.74 7.84 -18.06
N GLN A 100 -1.87 7.23 -17.74
CA GLN A 100 -3.14 7.49 -18.44
C GLN A 100 -3.54 8.97 -18.38
N GLN A 101 -3.34 9.63 -17.23
CA GLN A 101 -3.62 11.06 -17.09
C GLN A 101 -2.71 11.91 -17.98
N GLN A 102 -1.42 11.60 -18.04
CA GLN A 102 -0.47 12.30 -18.91
C GLN A 102 -0.82 12.13 -20.39
N ASP A 103 -1.13 10.90 -20.82
CA ASP A 103 -1.55 10.61 -22.19
C ASP A 103 -2.82 11.39 -22.55
N LEU A 104 -3.83 11.36 -21.68
CA LEU A 104 -5.09 12.10 -21.90
C LEU A 104 -4.87 13.61 -21.93
N THR A 105 -3.99 14.14 -21.09
CA THR A 105 -3.69 15.58 -21.07
C THR A 105 -2.99 16.01 -22.36
N SER A 106 -2.07 15.18 -22.87
CA SER A 106 -1.39 15.42 -24.14
C SER A 106 -2.39 15.38 -25.31
N LEU A 107 -3.27 14.38 -25.32
CA LEU A 107 -4.33 14.25 -26.33
C LEU A 107 -5.28 15.46 -26.30
N ILE A 108 -5.64 15.97 -25.13
CA ILE A 108 -6.46 17.18 -24.99
C ILE A 108 -5.75 18.37 -25.66
N ALA A 109 -4.47 18.58 -25.37
CA ALA A 109 -3.70 19.68 -25.95
C ALA A 109 -3.62 19.59 -27.48
N ASP A 110 -3.38 18.39 -28.02
CA ASP A 110 -3.34 18.16 -29.48
C ASP A 110 -4.70 18.42 -30.13
N LEU A 111 -5.79 17.99 -29.49
CA LEU A 111 -7.15 18.24 -29.97
C LEU A 111 -7.51 19.73 -29.92
N GLU A 112 -7.13 20.44 -28.87
CA GLU A 112 -7.34 21.89 -28.75
C GLU A 112 -6.61 22.66 -29.87
N LEU A 113 -5.36 22.28 -30.18
CA LEU A 113 -4.63 22.83 -31.31
C LEU A 113 -5.32 22.53 -32.64
N THR A 114 -5.77 21.29 -32.84
CA THR A 114 -6.48 20.87 -34.05
C THR A 114 -7.77 21.67 -34.24
N ILE A 115 -8.56 21.85 -33.17
CA ILE A 115 -9.79 22.65 -33.17
C ILE A 115 -9.48 24.10 -33.57
N LYS A 116 -8.41 24.68 -33.01
CA LYS A 116 -8.00 26.04 -33.33
C LYS A 116 -7.62 26.18 -34.81
N THR A 117 -6.76 25.30 -35.32
CA THR A 117 -6.33 25.32 -36.72
C THR A 117 -7.52 25.18 -37.67
N LEU A 118 -8.41 24.22 -37.43
CA LEU A 118 -9.60 24.04 -38.27
C LEU A 118 -10.55 25.24 -38.20
N SER A 119 -10.67 25.89 -37.05
CA SER A 119 -11.50 27.10 -36.90
C SER A 119 -10.92 28.27 -37.71
N ASP A 120 -9.61 28.47 -37.65
CA ASP A 120 -8.90 29.51 -38.42
C ASP A 120 -9.03 29.25 -39.95
N GLU A 121 -8.90 27.98 -40.38
CA GLU A 121 -9.09 27.57 -41.78
C GLU A 121 -10.53 27.79 -42.26
N ILE A 122 -11.54 27.45 -41.44
CA ILE A 122 -12.95 27.69 -41.75
C ILE A 122 -13.21 29.18 -41.96
N ASP A 123 -12.65 30.03 -41.11
CA ASP A 123 -12.85 31.48 -41.22
C ASP A 123 -12.11 32.08 -42.41
N ALA A 124 -10.94 31.55 -42.78
CA ALA A 124 -10.25 31.90 -44.02
C ALA A 124 -11.08 31.53 -45.26
N LEU A 125 -11.54 30.27 -45.34
CA LEU A 125 -12.35 29.77 -46.45
C LEU A 125 -13.66 30.55 -46.61
N LYS A 126 -14.32 30.96 -45.51
CA LYS A 126 -15.51 31.82 -45.57
C LYS A 126 -15.23 33.16 -46.23
N LYS A 127 -14.07 33.79 -45.94
CA LYS A 127 -13.67 35.05 -46.56
C LYS A 127 -13.39 34.88 -48.04
N GLU A 128 -12.67 33.82 -48.41
CA GLU A 128 -12.39 33.49 -49.82
C GLU A 128 -13.68 33.25 -50.61
N ILE A 129 -14.66 32.52 -50.03
CA ILE A 129 -15.98 32.32 -50.66
C ILE A 129 -16.68 33.66 -50.88
N ALA A 130 -16.70 34.55 -49.88
CA ALA A 130 -17.32 35.85 -50.00
C ALA A 130 -16.65 36.72 -51.09
N GLU A 131 -15.32 36.71 -51.14
CA GLU A 131 -14.57 37.41 -52.18
C GLU A 131 -14.84 36.85 -53.57
N MET A 132 -14.80 35.52 -53.74
CA MET A 132 -15.12 34.87 -55.02
C MET A 132 -16.54 35.21 -55.49
N GLN A 133 -17.53 35.25 -54.59
CA GLN A 133 -18.89 35.64 -54.94
C GLN A 133 -18.96 37.08 -55.47
N VAL A 134 -18.18 38.01 -54.90
CA VAL A 134 -18.08 39.39 -55.40
C VAL A 134 -17.42 39.42 -56.78
N GLN A 135 -16.33 38.69 -56.97
CA GLN A 135 -15.65 38.63 -58.27
C GLN A 135 -16.55 38.00 -59.35
N MET A 136 -17.31 36.95 -59.03
CA MET A 136 -18.27 36.35 -59.94
C MET A 136 -19.36 37.33 -60.39
N LYS A 137 -19.88 38.15 -59.46
CA LYS A 137 -20.87 39.20 -59.80
C LYS A 137 -20.28 40.24 -60.75
N ARG A 138 -19.09 40.76 -60.43
CA ARG A 138 -18.39 41.74 -61.29
C ARG A 138 -18.12 41.19 -62.68
N ALA A 139 -17.58 39.98 -62.78
CA ALA A 139 -17.36 39.32 -64.06
C ALA A 139 -18.67 39.06 -64.83
N GLY A 140 -19.79 38.86 -64.14
CA GLY A 140 -21.13 38.83 -64.74
C GLY A 140 -21.55 40.18 -65.32
N GLU A 141 -21.43 41.25 -64.54
CA GLU A 141 -21.73 42.62 -64.95
C GLU A 141 -20.88 43.08 -66.13
N ASP A 142 -19.59 42.75 -66.14
CA ASP A 142 -18.67 43.11 -67.22
C ASP A 142 -19.02 42.36 -68.50
N ARG A 143 -19.30 41.05 -68.43
CA ARG A 143 -19.79 40.28 -69.60
C ARG A 143 -21.10 40.84 -70.15
N GLU A 144 -22.02 41.29 -69.29
CA GLU A 144 -23.26 41.91 -69.76
C GLU A 144 -23.01 43.25 -70.47
N LYS A 145 -22.08 44.07 -69.97
CA LYS A 145 -21.69 45.32 -70.62
C LYS A 145 -21.02 45.06 -71.96
N GLU A 146 -20.02 44.19 -72.01
CA GLU A 146 -19.31 43.81 -73.23
C GLU A 146 -20.29 43.25 -74.28
N ASN A 147 -21.22 42.38 -73.88
CA ASN A 147 -22.24 41.85 -74.80
C ASN A 147 -23.19 42.95 -75.31
N LYS A 148 -23.58 43.91 -74.46
CA LYS A 148 -24.39 45.07 -74.90
C LYS A 148 -23.66 45.97 -75.88
N GLU A 149 -22.35 46.16 -75.71
CA GLU A 149 -21.51 46.92 -76.64
C GLU A 149 -21.28 46.17 -77.96
N PHE A 150 -21.16 44.84 -77.89
CA PHE A 150 -20.96 44.00 -79.07
C PHE A 150 -22.20 43.94 -79.98
N GLN A 151 -23.40 43.76 -79.42
CA GLN A 151 -24.67 43.68 -80.18
C GLN A 151 -24.86 44.76 -81.27
N PRO A 152 -24.69 46.07 -80.99
CA PRO A 152 -24.80 47.10 -82.01
C PRO A 152 -23.66 47.05 -83.04
N THR A 153 -22.44 46.67 -82.66
CA THR A 153 -21.31 46.58 -83.60
C THR A 153 -21.43 45.45 -84.61
N VAL A 154 -22.23 44.41 -84.32
CA VAL A 154 -22.49 43.29 -85.25
C VAL A 154 -23.76 43.51 -86.09
N ALA A 155 -24.61 44.44 -85.66
CA ALA A 155 -25.83 44.81 -86.37
C ALA A 155 -25.61 45.87 -87.47
N ASP A 156 -24.47 46.59 -87.44
CA ASP A 156 -23.93 47.43 -88.52
C ASP A 156 -23.16 46.59 -89.56
#